data_AF-A0A552V8N3-F1
#
_entry.id   AF-A0A552V8N3-F1
#
_cell.length_a   1.000
_cell.length_b   1.000
_cell.length_c   1.000
_cell.angle_alpha   90.00
_cell.angle_beta   90.00
_cell.angle_gamma   90.00
#
_symmetry.space_group_name_H-M   'P 1'
#
loop_
_entity.id
_entity.type
_entity.pdbx_description
1 polymer ?
#
loop_
_entity_poly.entity_id
_entity_poly.type
_entity_poly.pdbx_seq_one_letter_code
_entity_poly.pdbx_strand_id
1 'polypeptide(L)'
;MNNYEKLVSFIEKKLNFSEEFLNLSTKLKNSVDNYNFDDVTSILDNRKELIKTIDGIDGEFVALYESLSKSDDFSNELKKYPQLSENIIKIRQNFQKVQNIDAEIMPFIDAEYKQIQSELKEHNNKAKVTNKYGQDSIDRMTINNYGIFFDEKK
;
A
#
# COMPACT_ATOMS: atom_id res chain seq x y z
N MET A 1 -11.95 24.60 25.71
CA MET A 1 -12.44 24.37 24.34
C MET A 1 -13.84 23.80 24.44
N ASN A 2 -14.84 24.48 23.87
CA ASN A 2 -16.22 24.00 23.83
C ASN A 2 -16.36 22.82 22.84
N ASN A 3 -17.48 22.11 22.87
CA ASN A 3 -17.68 20.92 22.05
C ASN A 3 -17.69 21.21 20.53
N TYR A 4 -18.16 22.38 20.10
CA TYR A 4 -18.11 22.78 18.68
C TYR A 4 -16.69 23.14 18.23
N GLU A 5 -15.92 23.85 19.06
CA GLU A 5 -14.49 24.08 18.83
C GLU A 5 -13.73 22.74 18.77
N LYS A 6 -14.14 21.75 19.57
CA LYS A 6 -13.57 20.40 19.51
C LYS A 6 -13.88 19.70 18.19
N LEU A 7 -15.10 19.82 17.65
CA LEU A 7 -15.41 19.34 16.29
C LEU A 7 -14.51 20.00 15.24
N VAL A 8 -14.29 21.32 15.33
CA VAL A 8 -13.38 22.04 14.43
C VAL A 8 -11.97 21.45 14.52
N SER A 9 -11.46 21.25 15.73
CA SER A 9 -10.12 20.70 15.94
C SER A 9 -9.94 19.30 15.34
N PHE A 10 -10.98 18.45 15.36
CA PHE A 10 -10.93 17.13 14.73
C PHE A 10 -10.84 17.24 13.21
N ILE A 11 -11.63 18.12 12.61
CA ILE A 11 -11.63 18.32 11.17
C ILE A 11 -10.35 18.98 10.68
N GLU A 12 -9.76 19.90 11.44
CA GLU A 12 -8.44 20.48 11.11
C GLU A 12 -7.34 19.43 11.15
N LYS A 13 -7.33 18.56 12.18
CA LYS A 13 -6.41 17.41 12.22
C LYS A 13 -6.60 16.49 11.03
N LYS A 14 -7.85 16.14 10.71
CA LYS A 14 -8.17 15.29 9.55
C LYS A 14 -7.73 15.94 8.23
N LEU A 15 -7.87 17.26 8.10
CA LEU A 15 -7.39 18.00 6.93
C LEU A 15 -5.88 17.81 6.76
N ASN A 16 -5.10 18.05 7.81
CA ASN A 16 -3.64 17.85 7.78
C ASN A 16 -3.27 16.42 7.37
N PHE A 17 -3.93 15.42 7.96
CA PHE A 17 -3.68 14.01 7.58
C PHE A 17 -4.10 13.70 6.14
N SER A 18 -5.17 14.31 5.63
CA SER A 18 -5.57 14.14 4.22
C SER A 18 -4.56 14.74 3.24
N GLU A 19 -3.92 15.86 3.61
CA GLU A 19 -2.86 16.49 2.83
C GLU A 19 -1.58 15.64 2.85
N GLU A 20 -1.23 15.09 4.01
CA GLU A 20 -0.12 14.15 4.15
C GLU A 20 -0.35 12.87 3.33
N PHE A 21 -1.56 12.32 3.37
CA PHE A 21 -1.94 11.15 2.59
C PHE A 21 -1.84 11.41 1.07
N LEU A 22 -2.24 12.60 0.62
CA LEU A 22 -2.08 13.04 -0.76
C LEU A 22 -0.60 13.20 -1.15
N ASN A 23 0.23 13.74 -0.26
CA ASN A 23 1.67 13.84 -0.48
C ASN A 23 2.33 12.46 -0.63
N LEU A 24 1.98 11.50 0.24
CA LEU A 24 2.47 10.12 0.12
C LEU A 24 2.03 9.47 -1.19
N SER A 25 0.80 9.71 -1.63
CA SER A 25 0.28 9.18 -2.90
C SER A 25 1.04 9.77 -4.10
N THR A 26 1.34 11.07 -4.05
CA THR A 26 2.20 11.73 -5.07
C THR A 26 3.62 11.16 -5.08
N LYS A 27 4.21 10.90 -3.91
CA LYS A 27 5.53 10.24 -3.82
C LYS A 27 5.50 8.83 -4.42
N LEU A 28 4.45 8.06 -4.13
CA LEU A 28 4.27 6.73 -4.69
C LEU A 28 4.18 6.79 -6.22
N LYS A 29 3.43 7.75 -6.75
CA LYS A 29 3.39 8.00 -8.20
C LYS A 29 4.76 8.28 -8.78
N ASN A 30 5.53 9.17 -8.17
CA ASN A 30 6.88 9.48 -8.63
C ASN A 30 7.80 8.24 -8.58
N SER A 31 7.65 7.37 -7.57
CA SER A 31 8.36 6.09 -7.51
C SER A 31 8.03 5.19 -8.70
N VAL A 32 6.74 5.06 -9.05
CA VAL A 32 6.30 4.29 -10.22
C VAL A 32 6.82 4.90 -11.52
N ASP A 33 6.63 6.21 -11.72
CA ASP A 33 7.01 6.91 -12.95
C ASP A 33 8.52 6.82 -13.24
N ASN A 34 9.35 6.74 -12.20
CA ASN A 34 10.81 6.67 -12.31
C ASN A 34 11.38 5.26 -12.12
N TYR A 35 10.53 4.23 -11.99
CA TYR A 35 10.95 2.86 -11.67
C TYR A 35 11.86 2.77 -10.43
N ASN A 36 11.65 3.65 -9.45
CA ASN A 36 12.41 3.67 -8.20
C ASN A 36 11.52 3.23 -7.04
N PHE A 37 11.71 1.99 -6.60
CA PHE A 37 10.85 1.33 -5.61
C PHE A 37 11.47 1.21 -4.22
N ASP A 38 12.64 1.82 -3.98
CA ASP A 38 13.40 1.68 -2.72
C ASP A 38 12.58 2.08 -1.48
N ASP A 39 11.82 3.17 -1.59
CA ASP A 39 11.02 3.73 -0.48
C ASP A 39 9.56 3.26 -0.45
N VAL A 40 9.11 2.46 -1.42
CA VAL A 40 7.68 2.15 -1.60
C VAL A 40 7.08 1.45 -0.38
N THR A 41 7.81 0.53 0.24
CA THR A 41 7.35 -0.13 1.48
C THR A 41 7.09 0.88 2.59
N SER A 42 8.04 1.80 2.82
CA SER A 42 7.91 2.86 3.82
C SER A 42 6.73 3.79 3.54
N ILE A 43 6.54 4.18 2.27
CA ILE A 43 5.40 5.01 1.84
C ILE A 43 4.07 4.30 2.14
N LEU A 44 3.96 3.01 1.81
CA LEU A 44 2.75 2.22 2.03
C LEU A 44 2.46 2.01 3.53
N ASP A 45 3.48 1.77 4.35
CA ASP A 45 3.30 1.62 5.79
C ASP A 45 2.86 2.93 6.46
N ASN A 46 3.43 4.07 6.05
CA ASN A 46 2.96 5.39 6.50
C ASN A 46 1.50 5.64 6.08
N ARG A 47 1.10 5.26 4.86
CA ARG A 47 -0.32 5.34 4.44
C ARG A 47 -1.22 4.50 5.35
N LYS A 48 -0.82 3.27 5.71
CA LYS A 48 -1.61 2.42 6.61
C LYS A 48 -1.80 3.04 8.00
N GLU A 49 -0.74 3.64 8.56
CA GLU A 49 -0.83 4.30 9.87
C GLU A 49 -1.71 5.56 9.82
N LEU A 50 -1.64 6.34 8.73
CA LEU A 50 -2.54 7.47 8.52
C LEU A 50 -4.01 7.04 8.43
N ILE A 51 -4.31 5.93 7.73
CA ILE A 51 -5.69 5.40 7.66
C ILE A 51 -6.21 5.10 9.06
N LYS A 52 -5.45 4.34 9.87
CA LYS A 52 -5.85 4.02 11.25
C LYS A 52 -6.08 5.29 12.09
N THR A 53 -5.21 6.28 11.93
CA THR A 53 -5.30 7.56 12.65
C THR A 53 -6.55 8.34 12.25
N ILE A 54 -6.84 8.41 10.94
CA ILE A 54 -8.03 9.07 10.40
C ILE A 54 -9.31 8.36 10.87
N ASP A 55 -9.34 7.03 10.84
CA ASP A 55 -10.49 6.23 11.30
C ASP A 55 -10.80 6.49 12.78
N GLY A 56 -9.76 6.59 13.62
CA GLY A 56 -9.91 6.96 15.03
C GLY A 56 -10.53 8.34 15.22
N ILE A 57 -10.04 9.33 14.46
CA ILE A 57 -10.57 10.71 14.49
C ILE A 57 -12.02 10.75 14.00
N ASP A 58 -12.35 9.98 12.96
CA ASP A 58 -13.71 9.92 12.43
C ASP A 58 -14.69 9.32 13.44
N GLY A 59 -14.28 8.28 14.17
CA GLY A 59 -15.09 7.73 15.27
C GLY A 59 -15.38 8.77 16.36
N GLU A 60 -14.35 9.49 16.82
CA GLU A 60 -14.52 10.55 17.83
C GLU A 60 -15.35 11.73 17.32
N PHE A 61 -15.15 12.13 16.06
CA PHE A 61 -15.89 13.20 15.42
C PHE A 61 -17.38 12.86 15.31
N VAL A 62 -17.72 11.67 14.82
CA VAL A 62 -19.11 11.23 14.65
C VAL A 62 -19.82 11.16 16.00
N ALA A 63 -19.20 10.55 17.01
CA ALA A 63 -19.80 10.46 18.35
C ALA A 63 -20.08 11.85 18.96
N LEU A 64 -19.16 12.80 18.80
CA LEU A 64 -19.34 14.16 19.29
C LEU A 64 -20.41 14.92 18.49
N TYR A 65 -20.41 14.75 17.16
CA TYR A 65 -21.40 15.37 16.28
C TYR A 65 -22.82 14.89 16.61
N GLU A 66 -23.02 13.57 16.76
CA GLU A 66 -24.30 12.97 17.15
C GLU A 66 -24.76 13.40 18.54
N SER A 67 -23.83 13.61 19.48
CA SER A 67 -24.17 14.15 20.79
C SER A 67 -24.66 15.60 20.69
N LEU A 68 -24.03 16.42 19.85
CA LEU A 68 -24.39 17.82 19.68
C LEU A 68 -25.68 17.99 18.87
N SER A 69 -25.94 17.12 17.89
CA SER A 69 -27.11 17.19 17.02
C SER A 69 -28.44 16.94 17.75
N LYS A 70 -28.39 16.49 19.00
CA LYS A 70 -29.57 16.31 19.88
C LYS A 70 -30.03 17.62 20.53
N SER A 71 -29.24 18.69 20.45
CA SER A 71 -29.60 20.00 20.97
C SER A 71 -30.51 20.75 20.00
N ASP A 72 -31.55 21.41 20.49
CA ASP A 72 -32.47 22.22 19.69
C ASP A 72 -31.77 23.38 18.95
N ASP A 73 -30.71 23.93 19.55
CA ASP A 73 -29.94 25.04 18.99
C ASP A 73 -28.78 24.62 18.06
N PHE A 74 -28.61 23.32 17.81
CA PHE A 74 -27.46 22.77 17.09
C PHE A 74 -27.18 23.48 15.75
N SER A 75 -28.22 23.68 14.94
CA SER A 75 -28.08 24.31 13.62
C SER A 75 -27.60 25.76 13.70
N ASN A 76 -28.05 26.50 14.72
CA ASN A 76 -27.67 27.90 14.93
C ASN A 76 -26.24 28.02 15.45
N GLU A 77 -25.83 27.13 16.35
CA GLU A 77 -24.45 27.07 16.84
C GLU A 77 -23.48 26.64 15.73
N LEU A 78 -23.82 25.63 14.92
CA LEU A 78 -22.96 25.13 13.86
C LEU A 78 -22.64 26.19 12.79
N LYS A 79 -23.58 27.11 12.51
CA LYS A 79 -23.36 28.24 11.57
C LYS A 79 -22.24 29.18 12.00
N LYS A 80 -21.88 29.21 13.29
CA LYS A 80 -20.76 30.02 13.80
C LYS A 80 -19.39 29.43 13.43
N TYR A 81 -19.35 28.21 12.87
CA TYR A 81 -18.13 27.48 12.54
C TYR A 81 -18.11 27.08 11.04
N PRO A 82 -18.13 28.03 10.10
CA PRO A 82 -18.12 27.75 8.66
C PRO A 82 -16.92 26.93 8.20
N GLN A 83 -15.78 27.03 8.90
CA GLN A 83 -14.57 26.27 8.62
C GLN A 83 -14.78 24.74 8.63
N LEU A 84 -15.80 24.23 9.34
CA LEU A 84 -16.15 22.80 9.31
C LEU A 84 -16.50 22.35 7.90
N SER A 85 -17.39 23.09 7.21
CA SER A 85 -17.83 22.73 5.87
C SER A 85 -16.71 22.90 4.85
N GLU A 86 -15.96 24.00 4.94
CA GLU A 86 -14.83 24.28 4.06
C GLU A 86 -13.75 23.20 4.13
N ASN A 87 -13.37 22.79 5.35
CA ASN A 87 -12.35 21.77 5.55
C ASN A 87 -12.85 20.39 5.11
N ILE A 88 -14.13 20.04 5.34
CA ILE A 88 -14.72 18.79 4.82
C ILE A 88 -14.65 18.74 3.29
N ILE A 89 -14.92 19.85 2.61
CA ILE A 89 -14.81 19.94 1.14
C ILE A 89 -13.37 19.69 0.70
N LYS A 90 -12.39 20.35 1.33
CA LYS A 90 -10.95 20.17 1.02
C LYS A 90 -10.49 18.73 1.25
N ILE A 91 -10.87 18.13 2.38
CA ILE A 91 -10.58 16.72 2.70
C ILE A 91 -11.11 15.80 1.59
N ARG A 92 -12.37 15.99 1.16
CA ARG A 92 -12.96 15.21 0.07
C ARG A 92 -12.18 15.35 -1.23
N GLN A 93 -11.78 16.58 -1.58
CA GLN A 93 -10.97 16.84 -2.77
C GLN A 93 -9.60 16.16 -2.69
N ASN A 94 -8.95 16.15 -1.52
CA ASN A 94 -7.67 15.48 -1.33
C ASN A 94 -7.80 13.97 -1.54
N PHE A 95 -8.80 13.31 -0.94
CA PHE A 95 -9.02 11.88 -1.15
C PHE A 95 -9.44 11.54 -2.58
N GLN A 96 -10.18 12.41 -3.26
CA GLN A 96 -10.51 12.21 -4.67
C GLN A 96 -9.26 12.26 -5.55
N LYS A 97 -8.33 13.20 -5.30
CA LYS A 97 -7.03 13.24 -5.99
C LYS A 97 -6.22 11.98 -5.73
N VAL A 98 -6.21 11.49 -4.49
CA VAL A 98 -5.53 10.24 -4.14
C VAL A 98 -6.10 9.05 -4.91
N GLN A 99 -7.43 8.91 -4.95
CA GLN A 99 -8.09 7.85 -5.71
C GLN A 99 -7.71 7.89 -7.20
N ASN A 100 -7.63 9.08 -7.78
CA ASN A 100 -7.21 9.24 -9.17
C ASN A 100 -5.75 8.82 -9.38
N ILE A 101 -4.84 9.20 -8.46
CA ILE A 101 -3.43 8.79 -8.50
C ILE A 101 -3.33 7.27 -8.39
N ASP A 102 -3.99 6.65 -7.41
CA ASP A 102 -3.97 5.20 -7.20
C ASP A 102 -4.48 4.46 -8.45
N ALA A 103 -5.56 4.95 -9.07
CA ALA A 103 -6.11 4.39 -10.31
C ALA A 103 -5.16 4.52 -11.51
N GLU A 104 -4.36 5.60 -11.57
CA GLU A 104 -3.36 5.82 -12.61
C GLU A 104 -2.18 4.84 -12.46
N ILE A 105 -1.69 4.61 -11.24
CA ILE A 105 -0.46 3.84 -11.01
C ILE A 105 -0.68 2.32 -10.89
N MET A 106 -1.87 1.88 -10.46
CA MET A 106 -2.13 0.46 -10.20
C MET A 106 -1.87 -0.45 -11.42
N PRO A 107 -2.27 -0.08 -12.66
CA PRO A 107 -1.98 -0.90 -13.84
C PRO A 107 -0.49 -1.14 -14.09
N PHE A 108 0.36 -0.15 -13.79
CA PHE A 108 1.81 -0.28 -13.95
C PHE A 108 2.40 -1.23 -12.91
N ILE A 109 1.95 -1.11 -11.66
CA ILE A 109 2.36 -2.01 -10.57
C ILE A 109 1.94 -3.45 -10.88
N ASP A 110 0.71 -3.66 -11.35
CA ASP A 110 0.19 -4.97 -11.73
C ASP A 110 0.93 -5.59 -12.90
N ALA A 111 1.32 -4.77 -13.89
CA ALA A 111 2.12 -5.22 -15.03
C ALA A 111 3.49 -5.71 -14.57
N GLU A 112 4.19 -4.94 -13.73
CA GLU A 112 5.50 -5.33 -13.24
C GLU A 112 5.46 -6.55 -12.33
N TYR A 113 4.44 -6.65 -11.47
CA TYR A 113 4.25 -7.85 -10.66
C TYR A 113 4.13 -9.11 -11.53
N LYS A 114 3.35 -9.04 -12.62
CA LYS A 114 3.20 -10.17 -13.56
C LYS A 114 4.51 -10.49 -14.30
N GLN A 115 5.28 -9.47 -14.69
CA GLN A 115 6.57 -9.67 -15.34
C GLN A 115 7.54 -10.39 -14.41
N ILE A 116 7.72 -9.89 -13.18
CA ILE A 116 8.57 -10.51 -12.15
C ILE A 116 8.12 -11.96 -11.88
N GLN A 117 6.82 -12.21 -11.78
CA GLN A 117 6.30 -13.56 -11.59
C GLN A 117 6.67 -14.51 -12.75
N SER A 118 6.62 -14.02 -14.00
CA SER A 118 7.03 -14.79 -15.17
C SER A 118 8.53 -15.08 -15.16
N GLU A 119 9.35 -14.08 -14.88
CA GLU A 119 10.82 -14.22 -14.80
C GLU A 119 11.24 -15.21 -13.69
N LEU A 120 10.60 -15.16 -12.52
CA LEU A 120 10.81 -16.13 -11.44
C LEU A 120 10.44 -17.55 -11.86
N LYS A 121 9.33 -17.71 -12.60
CA LYS A 121 8.92 -19.03 -13.12
C LYS A 121 9.94 -19.58 -14.11
N GLU A 122 10.44 -18.73 -15.02
CA GLU A 122 11.50 -19.11 -15.95
C GLU A 122 12.81 -19.47 -15.25
N HIS A 123 13.23 -18.67 -14.27
CA HIS A 123 14.43 -18.93 -13.47
C HIS A 123 14.33 -20.28 -12.73
N ASN A 124 13.20 -20.55 -12.09
CA ASN A 124 12.96 -21.82 -11.41
C ASN A 124 12.97 -23.01 -12.37
N ASN A 125 12.42 -22.85 -13.57
CA ASN A 125 12.46 -23.88 -14.61
C ASN A 125 13.89 -24.12 -15.09
N LYS A 126 14.66 -23.05 -15.35
CA LYS A 126 16.09 -23.15 -15.70
C LYS A 126 16.88 -23.85 -14.61
N ALA A 127 16.71 -23.48 -13.34
CA ALA A 127 17.39 -24.10 -12.21
C ALA A 127 17.09 -25.61 -12.11
N LYS A 128 15.82 -26.03 -12.30
CA LYS A 128 15.43 -27.45 -12.34
C LYS A 128 16.10 -28.20 -13.49
N VAL A 129 16.12 -27.59 -14.68
CA VAL A 129 16.74 -28.17 -15.87
C VAL A 129 18.26 -28.32 -15.67
N THR A 130 18.94 -27.28 -15.18
CA THR A 130 20.37 -27.32 -14.87
C THR A 130 20.70 -28.36 -13.80
N ASN A 131 19.90 -28.47 -12.73
CA ASN A 131 20.08 -29.50 -11.71
C ASN A 131 19.89 -30.91 -12.28
N LYS A 132 18.91 -31.12 -13.15
CA LYS A 132 18.71 -32.40 -13.83
C LYS A 132 19.90 -32.76 -14.72
N TYR A 133 20.41 -31.83 -15.53
CA TYR A 133 21.60 -32.07 -16.34
C TYR A 133 22.87 -32.29 -15.51
N GLY A 134 23.02 -31.58 -14.40
CA GLY A 134 24.13 -31.78 -13.46
C GLY A 134 24.09 -33.17 -12.86
N GLN A 135 22.90 -33.61 -12.40
CA GLN A 135 22.70 -34.95 -11.84
C GLN A 135 22.89 -36.05 -12.89
N ASP A 136 22.33 -35.90 -14.09
CA ASP A 136 22.54 -36.81 -15.22
C ASP A 136 24.03 -36.88 -15.65
N SER A 137 24.81 -35.82 -15.41
CA SER A 137 26.26 -35.83 -15.67
C SER A 137 27.04 -36.58 -14.59
N ILE A 138 26.66 -36.39 -13.31
CA ILE A 138 27.25 -37.09 -12.17
C ILE A 138 26.92 -38.58 -12.23
N ASP A 139 25.68 -38.94 -12.57
CA ASP A 139 25.25 -40.33 -12.74
C ASP A 139 26.00 -41.00 -13.90
N ARG A 140 26.21 -40.30 -15.03
CA ARG A 140 27.06 -40.83 -16.13
C ARG A 140 28.52 -40.99 -15.73
N MET A 141 29.10 -40.04 -15.00
CA MET A 141 30.50 -40.15 -14.54
C MET A 141 30.67 -41.28 -13.53
N THR A 142 29.71 -41.49 -12.63
CA THR A 142 29.74 -42.57 -11.65
C THR A 142 29.50 -43.94 -12.30
N ILE A 143 28.54 -44.07 -13.21
CA ILE A 143 28.32 -45.33 -13.96
C ILE A 143 29.57 -45.71 -14.76
N ASN A 144 30.22 -44.75 -15.43
CA ASN A 144 31.44 -45.04 -16.19
C ASN A 144 32.65 -45.35 -15.30
N ASN A 145 32.74 -44.82 -14.08
CA ASN A 145 33.84 -45.12 -13.16
C ASN A 145 33.63 -46.41 -12.36
N TYR A 146 32.39 -46.77 -12.02
CA TYR A 146 32.09 -48.00 -11.26
C TYR A 146 31.81 -49.21 -12.17
N GLY A 147 31.43 -49.00 -13.44
CA GLY A 147 31.21 -50.07 -14.42
C GLY A 147 32.47 -50.83 -14.86
N ILE A 148 33.68 -50.29 -14.57
CA ILE A 148 34.95 -50.95 -14.88
C ILE A 148 35.33 -52.00 -13.82
N PHE A 149 34.65 -52.03 -12.66
CA PHE A 149 35.01 -52.92 -11.54
C PHE A 149 34.13 -54.16 -11.38
N PHE A 150 33.11 -54.35 -12.22
CA PHE A 150 32.16 -55.46 -12.09
C PHE A 150 32.12 -56.44 -13.26
N ASP A 151 33.13 -56.45 -14.14
CA ASP A 151 33.30 -57.54 -15.10
C ASP A 151 34.32 -58.58 -14.60
N GLU A 152 33.74 -59.72 -14.23
CA GLU A 152 34.26 -61.08 -14.27
C GLU A 152 35.54 -61.44 -13.49
N LYS A 153 35.32 -62.07 -12.33
CA LYS A 153 36.07 -63.31 -12.00
C LYS A 153 35.08 -64.46 -11.91
N LYS A 154 35.03 -65.27 -12.97
CA LYS A 154 34.60 -66.68 -12.91
C LYS A 154 35.68 -67.51 -12.24
#